data_AF-A0A8I1AW52-F1
#
_entry.id   AF-A0A8I1AW52-F1
#
_cell.length_a   1.000
_cell.length_b   1.000
_cell.length_c   1.000
_cell.angle_alpha   90.00
_cell.angle_beta   90.00
_cell.angle_gamma   90.00
#
_symmetry.space_group_name_H-M   'P 1'
#
loop_
_entity.id
_entity.type
_entity.pdbx_description
1 polymer ?
#
loop_
_entity_poly.entity_id
_entity_poly.type
_entity_poly.pdbx_seq_one_letter_code
_entity_poly.pdbx_strand_id
1 'polypeptide(L)'
;MSNRETEIRNLQKDWAENSRWQGIKRDYSAEDVIRLRGSIAVEHSLARRGATRLWEQLHSEPFVNSLGALTGNQAMQQVKAGLKAIYLSGWQVAGDANLAGEMYPD
;
A
#
# COMPACT_ATOMS: atom_id res chain seq x y z
N MET A 1 -22.49 -22.91 -7.39
CA MET A 1 -21.57 -22.17 -6.49
C MET A 1 -22.04 -20.75 -6.44
N SER A 2 -22.21 -20.19 -5.25
CA SER A 2 -22.52 -18.76 -5.07
C SER A 2 -21.33 -17.90 -5.53
N ASN A 3 -21.57 -16.69 -6.03
CA ASN A 3 -20.50 -15.75 -6.40
C ASN A 3 -19.50 -15.55 -5.24
N ARG A 4 -20.02 -15.53 -4.01
CA ARG A 4 -19.23 -15.40 -2.78
C ARG A 4 -18.27 -16.58 -2.56
N GLU A 5 -18.70 -17.82 -2.83
CA GLU A 5 -17.85 -19.01 -2.69
C GLU A 5 -16.69 -18.98 -3.69
N THR A 6 -16.97 -18.51 -4.92
CA THR A 6 -15.96 -18.33 -5.96
C THR A 6 -14.93 -17.27 -5.55
N GLU A 7 -15.36 -16.14 -4.99
CA GLU A 7 -14.46 -15.08 -4.50
C GLU A 7 -13.56 -15.56 -3.34
N ILE A 8 -14.11 -16.32 -2.39
CA ILE A 8 -13.35 -16.90 -1.28
C ILE A 8 -12.28 -17.84 -1.83
N ARG A 9 -12.66 -18.76 -2.74
CA ARG A 9 -11.72 -19.71 -3.34
C ARG A 9 -10.62 -19.00 -4.12
N ASN A 10 -10.97 -17.97 -4.89
CA ASN A 10 -9.99 -17.20 -5.67
C ASN A 10 -8.99 -16.48 -4.76
N LEU A 11 -9.46 -15.89 -3.65
CA LEU A 11 -8.58 -15.22 -2.69
C LEU A 11 -7.67 -16.22 -1.96
N GLN A 12 -8.18 -17.38 -1.57
CA GLN A 12 -7.38 -18.46 -0.98
C GLN A 12 -6.30 -18.95 -1.94
N LYS A 13 -6.66 -19.15 -3.21
CA LYS A 13 -5.73 -19.55 -4.26
C LYS A 13 -4.63 -18.51 -4.47
N ASP A 14 -4.99 -17.23 -4.56
CA ASP A 14 -4.01 -16.15 -4.68
C ASP A 14 -3.04 -16.14 -3.48
N TRP A 15 -3.53 -16.24 -2.25
CA TRP A 15 -2.66 -16.30 -1.06
C TRP A 15 -1.72 -17.50 -1.04
N ALA A 16 -2.13 -18.64 -1.57
CA ALA A 16 -1.35 -19.86 -1.58
C ALA A 16 -0.29 -19.90 -2.69
N GLU A 17 -0.62 -19.38 -3.88
CA GLU A 17 0.20 -19.56 -5.09
C GLU A 17 1.02 -18.32 -5.47
N ASN A 18 0.62 -17.13 -5.03
CA ASN A 18 1.29 -15.88 -5.40
C ASN A 18 2.52 -15.64 -4.52
N SER A 19 3.70 -15.52 -5.15
CA SER A 19 4.97 -15.25 -4.47
C SER A 19 4.95 -13.96 -3.63
N ARG A 20 4.07 -13.00 -3.97
CA ARG A 20 3.84 -11.78 -3.18
C ARG A 20 3.51 -12.06 -1.72
N TRP A 21 2.91 -13.22 -1.42
CA TRP A 21 2.43 -13.60 -0.09
C TRP A 21 3.28 -14.67 0.58
N GLN A 22 4.40 -15.08 -0.03
CA GLN A 22 5.29 -16.09 0.55
C GLN A 22 5.80 -15.63 1.93
N GLY A 23 5.61 -16.48 2.95
CA GLY A 23 6.00 -16.18 4.33
C GLY A 23 5.07 -15.23 5.10
N ILE A 24 3.97 -14.76 4.49
CA ILE A 24 3.02 -13.85 5.14
C ILE A 24 1.95 -14.66 5.90
N LYS A 25 2.00 -14.61 7.24
CA LYS A 25 0.97 -15.18 8.11
C LYS A 25 -0.23 -14.23 8.25
N ARG A 26 -1.44 -14.78 8.20
CA ARG A 26 -2.69 -14.07 8.49
C ARG A 26 -3.45 -14.84 9.57
N ASP A 27 -3.82 -14.16 10.64
CA ASP A 27 -4.62 -14.75 11.74
C ASP A 27 -6.14 -14.64 11.47
N TYR A 28 -6.53 -14.59 10.20
CA TYR A 28 -7.90 -14.50 9.71
C TYR A 28 -8.04 -15.25 8.39
N SER A 29 -9.28 -15.63 8.05
CA SER A 29 -9.56 -16.41 6.83
C SER A 29 -9.87 -15.52 5.62
N ALA A 30 -9.81 -16.10 4.42
CA ALA A 30 -10.33 -15.45 3.22
C ALA A 30 -11.84 -15.19 3.30
N GLU A 31 -12.58 -16.05 4.00
CA GLU A 31 -14.01 -15.86 4.25
C GLU A 31 -14.28 -14.61 5.07
N ASP A 32 -13.47 -14.32 6.09
CA ASP A 32 -13.56 -13.09 6.88
C ASP A 32 -13.35 -11.85 6.01
N VAL A 33 -12.37 -11.90 5.10
CA VAL A 33 -12.10 -10.80 4.17
C VAL A 33 -13.28 -10.57 3.23
N ILE A 34 -13.82 -11.62 2.60
CA ILE A 34 -14.97 -11.49 1.68
C ILE A 34 -16.23 -11.03 2.43
N ARG A 35 -16.44 -11.51 3.66
CA ARG A 35 -17.56 -11.09 4.52
C ARG A 35 -17.55 -9.58 4.78
N LEU A 36 -16.38 -8.96 4.93
CA LEU A 36 -16.22 -7.54 5.22
C LEU A 36 -16.09 -6.65 3.97
N ARG A 37 -15.93 -7.25 2.79
CA ARG A 37 -15.69 -6.51 1.52
C ARG A 37 -16.91 -5.73 1.02
N GLY A 38 -18.11 -6.09 1.48
CA GLY A 38 -19.36 -5.60 0.92
C GLY A 38 -19.64 -6.17 -0.47
N SER A 39 -20.76 -5.76 -1.08
CA SER A 39 -21.20 -6.27 -2.39
C SER A 39 -20.59 -5.55 -3.60
N ILE A 40 -20.03 -4.36 -3.40
CA ILE A 40 -19.46 -3.53 -4.46
C ILE A 40 -17.98 -3.29 -4.16
N ALA A 41 -17.11 -3.79 -5.02
CA ALA A 41 -15.69 -3.54 -4.93
C ALA A 41 -15.34 -2.18 -5.57
N VAL A 42 -14.80 -1.25 -4.77
CA VAL A 42 -14.25 0.01 -5.27
C VAL A 42 -12.81 -0.23 -5.74
N GLU A 43 -12.51 0.23 -6.95
CA GLU A 43 -11.18 0.12 -7.52
C GLU A 43 -10.24 1.21 -6.97
N HIS A 44 -9.05 0.81 -6.52
CA HIS A 44 -8.02 1.71 -5.96
C HIS A 44 -6.77 1.72 -6.85
N SER A 45 -6.92 2.25 -8.06
CA SER A 45 -5.92 2.13 -9.14
C SER A 45 -4.51 2.59 -8.74
N LEU A 46 -4.38 3.72 -8.06
CA LEU A 46 -3.07 4.24 -7.61
C LEU A 46 -2.44 3.34 -6.54
N ALA A 47 -3.24 2.84 -5.59
CA ALA A 47 -2.77 1.95 -4.55
C ALA A 47 -2.28 0.61 -5.15
N ARG A 48 -3.06 0.03 -6.08
CA ARG A 48 -2.66 -1.20 -6.79
C ARG A 48 -1.37 -0.99 -7.56
N ARG A 49 -1.31 0.03 -8.42
CA ARG A 49 -0.14 0.30 -9.26
C ARG A 49 1.11 0.62 -8.43
N GLY A 50 0.95 1.41 -7.37
CA GLY A 50 2.04 1.77 -6.45
C GLY A 50 2.59 0.55 -5.70
N ALA A 51 1.72 -0.28 -5.13
CA ALA A 51 2.12 -1.48 -4.40
C ALA A 51 2.83 -2.51 -5.30
N THR A 52 2.33 -2.72 -6.52
CA THR A 52 2.98 -3.60 -7.51
C THR A 52 4.36 -3.06 -7.88
N ARG A 53 4.47 -1.79 -8.27
CA ARG A 53 5.74 -1.17 -8.65
C ARG A 53 6.76 -1.18 -7.50
N LEU A 54 6.33 -0.87 -6.28
CA LEU A 54 7.23 -0.88 -5.11
C LEU A 54 7.73 -2.30 -4.82
N TRP A 55 6.84 -3.29 -4.87
CA TRP A 55 7.23 -4.70 -4.70
C TRP A 55 8.28 -5.13 -5.72
N GLU A 56 8.06 -4.81 -7.00
CA GLU A 56 9.02 -5.09 -8.08
C GLU A 56 10.38 -4.40 -7.82
N GLN A 57 10.38 -3.11 -7.46
CA GLN A 57 11.61 -2.37 -7.18
C GLN A 57 12.38 -2.95 -6.00
N LEU A 58 11.70 -3.36 -4.93
CA LEU A 58 12.33 -3.98 -3.77
C LEU A 58 13.03 -5.32 -4.07
N HIS A 59 12.63 -6.01 -5.15
CA HIS A 59 13.21 -7.29 -5.55
C HIS A 59 14.22 -7.19 -6.71
N SER A 60 14.18 -6.10 -7.47
CA SER A 60 15.00 -5.92 -8.67
C SER A 60 16.13 -4.90 -8.50
N GLU A 61 16.01 -3.96 -7.57
CA GLU A 61 17.02 -2.95 -7.29
C GLU A 61 17.91 -3.37 -6.11
N PRO A 62 19.20 -2.97 -6.07
CA PRO A 62 20.05 -3.22 -4.92
C PRO A 62 19.50 -2.65 -3.61
N PHE A 63 18.83 -1.49 -3.70
CA PHE A 63 18.06 -0.86 -2.63
C PHE A 63 17.11 0.20 -3.23
N VAL A 64 16.12 0.62 -2.45
CA VAL A 64 15.25 1.75 -2.77
C VAL A 64 15.35 2.76 -1.64
N ASN A 65 15.94 3.93 -1.91
CA ASN A 65 15.98 5.04 -0.97
C ASN A 65 14.83 6.03 -1.23
N SER A 66 14.50 6.82 -0.20
CA SER A 66 13.43 7.81 -0.23
C SER A 66 13.75 8.98 0.70
N LEU A 67 13.07 10.10 0.50
CA LEU A 67 13.09 11.25 1.40
C LEU A 67 11.68 11.53 1.91
N GLY A 68 11.59 12.11 3.11
CA GLY A 68 10.33 12.60 3.67
C GLY A 68 9.74 13.72 2.82
N ALA A 69 8.45 13.64 2.48
CA ALA A 69 7.70 14.71 1.83
C ALA A 69 6.44 15.05 2.64
N LEU A 70 6.30 16.33 3.01
CA LEU A 70 5.12 16.87 3.71
C LEU A 70 4.22 17.72 2.79
N THR A 71 4.67 17.97 1.55
CA THR A 71 3.85 18.60 0.50
C THR A 71 3.97 17.89 -0.84
N GLY A 72 2.97 18.08 -1.72
CA GLY A 72 2.99 17.53 -3.08
C GLY A 72 4.16 18.06 -3.93
N ASN A 73 4.56 19.32 -3.75
CA ASN A 73 5.69 19.91 -4.48
C ASN A 73 7.03 19.26 -4.10
N GLN A 74 7.23 18.96 -2.81
CA GLN A 74 8.42 18.21 -2.38
C GLN A 74 8.48 16.83 -3.06
N ALA A 75 7.37 16.07 -3.00
CA ALA A 75 7.27 14.78 -3.66
C ALA A 75 7.53 14.86 -5.18
N MET A 76 6.98 15.86 -5.87
CA MET A 76 7.21 16.07 -7.30
C MET A 76 8.69 16.32 -7.60
N GLN A 77 9.37 17.16 -6.82
CA GLN A 77 10.79 17.46 -7.04
C GLN A 77 11.69 16.26 -6.73
N GLN A 78 11.35 15.45 -5.72
CA GLN A 78 12.05 14.20 -5.41
C GLN A 78 12.02 13.23 -6.61
N VAL A 79 10.86 13.07 -7.26
CA VAL A 79 10.74 12.24 -8.47
C VAL A 79 11.52 12.85 -9.64
N LYS A 80 11.45 14.18 -9.84
CA LYS A 80 12.24 14.87 -10.88
C LYS A 80 13.76 14.72 -10.65
N ALA A 81 14.19 14.66 -9.40
CA ALA A 81 15.57 14.41 -9.01
C ALA A 81 16.00 12.93 -9.17
N GLY A 82 15.10 12.05 -9.59
CA GLY A 82 15.39 10.65 -9.89
C GLY A 82 15.09 9.66 -8.77
N LEU A 83 14.52 10.10 -7.63
CA LEU A 83 14.11 9.17 -6.57
C LEU A 83 12.94 8.30 -7.03
N LYS A 84 12.97 7.02 -6.64
CA LYS A 84 12.01 6.00 -7.08
C LYS A 84 10.81 5.85 -6.14
N ALA A 85 10.92 6.31 -4.91
CA ALA A 85 9.89 6.24 -3.87
C ALA A 85 9.82 7.52 -3.04
N ILE A 86 8.66 7.75 -2.43
CA ILE A 86 8.37 8.89 -1.53
C ILE A 86 8.09 8.31 -0.14
N TYR A 87 8.71 8.89 0.89
CA TYR A 87 8.39 8.57 2.28
C TYR A 87 7.48 9.66 2.84
N LEU A 88 6.38 9.26 3.49
CA LEU A 88 5.46 10.18 4.14
C LEU A 88 5.62 10.02 5.65
N SER A 89 6.30 10.98 6.27
CA SER A 89 6.65 10.93 7.69
C SER A 89 5.51 11.41 8.58
N GLY A 90 5.10 10.59 9.56
CA GLY A 90 4.14 10.97 10.59
C GLY A 90 4.60 12.19 11.39
N TRP A 91 5.88 12.20 11.78
CA TRP A 91 6.53 13.32 12.46
C TRP A 91 6.41 14.65 11.69
N GLN A 92 6.63 14.62 10.37
CA GLN A 92 6.50 15.85 9.55
C GLN A 92 5.05 16.31 9.43
N VAL A 93 4.10 15.37 9.37
CA VAL A 93 2.67 15.68 9.38
C VAL A 93 2.28 16.33 10.71
N ALA A 94 2.70 15.75 11.84
CA ALA A 94 2.44 16.28 13.17
C ALA A 94 3.01 17.70 13.34
N GLY A 95 4.23 17.93 12.84
CA GLY A 95 4.89 19.22 12.96
C GLY A 95 4.28 20.34 12.10
N ASP A 96 3.85 20.05 10.86
CA ASP A 96 3.62 21.14 9.89
C ASP A 96 2.60 20.85 8.76
N ALA A 97 1.92 19.69 8.75
CA ALA A 97 1.02 19.33 7.63
C ALA A 97 -0.21 18.49 8.02
N ASN A 98 -0.67 18.61 9.27
CA ASN A 98 -1.86 17.92 9.74
C ASN A 98 -3.14 18.74 9.52
N LEU A 99 -4.30 18.07 9.64
CA LEU A 99 -5.62 18.69 9.43
C LEU A 99 -6.05 19.63 10.57
N ALA A 100 -5.38 19.60 11.73
CA ALA A 100 -5.66 20.53 12.82
C ALA A 100 -4.98 21.90 12.60
N GLY A 101 -3.97 21.98 11.72
CA GLY A 101 -3.24 23.23 11.45
C GLY A 101 -2.36 23.68 12.62
N GLU A 102 -2.06 22.77 13.54
CA GLU A 102 -1.27 23.03 14.76
C GLU A 102 0.06 22.29 14.71
N MET A 103 1.06 22.77 15.45
CA MET A 103 2.34 22.09 15.57
C MET A 103 2.32 21.09 16.73
N TYR A 104 2.58 19.82 16.44
CA TYR A 104 2.66 18.74 17.43
C TYR A 104 4.05 18.07 17.46
N PRO A 105 4.43 17.41 18.58
CA PRO A 105 5.48 16.40 18.58
C PRO A 105 5.02 15.13 17.82
N ASP A 106 5.90 14.14 17.68
CA ASP A 106 5.52 12.81 17.16
C ASP A 106 4.45 12.13 18.04
#